data_AF-W2T1R5-F1
#
_entry.id   AF-W2T1R5-F1
#
_cell.length_a   1.000
_cell.length_b   1.000
_cell.length_c   1.000
_cell.angle_alpha   90.00
_cell.angle_beta   90.00
_cell.angle_gamma   90.00
#
_symmetry.space_group_name_H-M   'P 1'
#
loop_
_entity.id
_entity.type
_entity.pdbx_description
1 polymer ?
#
loop_
_entity_poly.entity_id
_entity_poly.type
_entity_poly.pdbx_seq_one_letter_code
_entity_poly.pdbx_strand_id
1 'polypeptide(L)'
;MGVVNPERRIEEYLDSKADIIFYDRFYNWEIAAGSYLVKNTEWSQKFLHGFANYEQRLPKSFHGTDNGALHVYIAELLLPKNHTGLRLCVEIYAKSKGYGDLFLYEACIRHIIGDHLYYGKIKILPKGVAWTRDNWITNSFWNKERDFFIHGWKDKQLQAYSSIPVL
;
A
#
# COMPACT_ATOMS: atom_id res chain seq x y z
N MET A 1 13.47 -2.99 2.82
CA MET A 1 12.81 -4.23 2.35
C MET A 1 13.90 -5.18 1.92
N GLY A 2 13.75 -6.48 2.13
CA GLY A 2 14.75 -7.47 1.71
C GLY A 2 14.11 -8.79 1.31
N VAL A 3 14.76 -9.51 0.40
CA VAL A 3 14.39 -10.88 0.02
C VAL A 3 14.74 -11.80 1.19
N VAL A 4 13.76 -12.58 1.66
CA VAL A 4 13.96 -13.60 2.71
C VAL A 4 13.91 -15.02 2.16
N ASN A 5 13.29 -15.21 1.00
CA ASN A 5 13.07 -16.53 0.43
C ASN A 5 13.51 -16.55 -1.04
N PRO A 6 14.69 -17.10 -1.36
CA PRO A 6 15.17 -17.19 -2.73
C PRO A 6 14.43 -18.25 -3.57
N GLU A 7 13.59 -19.10 -2.96
CA GLU A 7 12.80 -20.11 -3.67
C GLU A 7 11.53 -19.54 -4.31
N ARG A 8 11.12 -18.32 -3.89
CA ARG A 8 9.97 -17.59 -4.41
C ARG A 8 10.41 -16.55 -5.43
N ARG A 9 9.51 -16.17 -6.33
CA ARG A 9 9.81 -15.30 -7.48
C ARG A 9 8.81 -14.16 -7.58
N ILE A 10 9.26 -13.00 -8.06
CA ILE A 10 8.36 -11.85 -8.26
C ILE A 10 7.37 -12.12 -9.39
N GLU A 11 7.78 -12.97 -10.33
CA GLU A 11 7.03 -13.41 -11.50
C GLU A 11 5.71 -14.09 -11.12
N GLU A 12 5.61 -14.66 -9.92
CA GLU A 12 4.37 -15.27 -9.41
C GLU A 12 3.24 -14.26 -9.19
N TYR A 13 3.59 -12.98 -9.07
CA TYR A 13 2.66 -11.89 -8.83
C TYR A 13 2.36 -11.09 -10.09
N LEU A 14 3.06 -11.36 -11.20
CA LEU A 14 2.81 -10.69 -12.47
C LEU A 14 1.44 -11.09 -13.03
N ASP A 15 0.76 -10.12 -13.60
CA ASP A 15 -0.56 -10.32 -14.19
C ASP A 15 -0.65 -9.57 -15.51
N SER A 16 -0.82 -10.32 -16.60
CA SER A 16 -0.93 -9.76 -17.95
C SER A 16 -2.10 -8.77 -18.12
N LYS A 17 -3.13 -8.86 -17.27
CA LYS A 17 -4.33 -8.00 -17.29
C LYS A 17 -4.15 -6.68 -16.55
N ALA A 18 -3.12 -6.55 -15.72
CA ALA A 18 -2.85 -5.35 -14.94
C ALA A 18 -1.64 -4.59 -15.51
N ASP A 19 -1.76 -3.27 -15.57
CA ASP A 19 -0.62 -2.39 -15.86
C ASP A 19 0.12 -2.01 -14.56
N ILE A 20 -0.60 -1.91 -13.43
CA ILE A 20 0.00 -1.68 -12.10
C ILE A 20 -0.63 -2.63 -11.08
N ILE A 21 0.21 -3.22 -10.23
CA ILE A 21 -0.20 -4.12 -9.15
C ILE A 21 0.26 -3.52 -7.81
N PHE A 22 -0.70 -3.17 -6.98
CA PHE A 22 -0.53 -2.82 -5.58
C PHE A 22 -0.97 -3.98 -4.68
N TYR A 23 -0.90 -3.77 -3.37
CA TYR A 23 -1.45 -4.69 -2.39
C TYR A 23 -1.96 -3.96 -1.16
N ASP A 24 -2.97 -4.55 -0.51
CA ASP A 24 -3.41 -4.14 0.80
C ASP A 24 -2.35 -4.53 1.84
N ARG A 25 -1.88 -3.54 2.59
CA ARG A 25 -0.97 -3.75 3.71
C ARG A 25 -1.66 -4.56 4.79
N PHE A 26 -0.88 -5.41 5.46
CA PHE A 26 -1.45 -6.50 6.26
C PHE A 26 -2.23 -6.01 7.50
N TYR A 27 -1.79 -4.94 8.17
CA TYR A 27 -2.30 -4.58 9.50
C TYR A 27 -3.25 -3.36 9.53
N ASN A 28 -3.38 -2.60 8.44
CA ASN A 28 -4.22 -1.39 8.35
C ASN A 28 -4.96 -1.36 7.00
N TRP A 29 -5.65 -0.26 6.67
CA TRP A 29 -6.44 -0.12 5.44
C TRP A 29 -5.64 0.44 4.26
N GLU A 30 -4.32 0.50 4.40
CA GLU A 30 -3.40 1.09 3.44
C GLU A 30 -3.27 0.22 2.18
N ILE A 31 -3.49 0.80 1.00
CA ILE A 31 -2.86 0.36 -0.26
C ILE A 31 -1.38 0.73 -0.16
N ALA A 32 -0.51 -0.26 -0.06
CA ALA A 32 0.91 -0.02 0.17
C ALA A 32 1.58 0.65 -1.04
N ALA A 33 2.20 1.81 -0.83
CA ALA A 33 3.04 2.49 -1.82
C ALA A 33 4.53 2.09 -1.72
N GLY A 34 4.93 1.42 -0.63
CA GLY A 34 6.32 1.05 -0.38
C GLY A 34 6.91 0.02 -1.36
N SER A 35 6.07 -0.73 -2.08
CA SER A 35 6.46 -1.47 -3.28
C SER A 35 5.24 -1.75 -4.15
N TYR A 36 5.39 -1.74 -5.46
CA TYR A 36 4.34 -2.06 -6.43
C TYR A 36 4.98 -2.50 -7.75
N LEU A 37 4.26 -3.29 -8.54
CA LEU A 37 4.73 -3.76 -9.84
C LEU A 37 4.11 -2.90 -10.95
N VAL A 38 4.92 -2.48 -11.90
CA VAL A 38 4.50 -1.60 -13.00
C VAL A 38 4.93 -2.21 -14.33
N LYS A 39 3.97 -2.46 -15.20
CA LYS A 39 4.19 -2.76 -16.61
C LYS A 39 4.51 -1.48 -17.35
N ASN A 40 5.56 -1.47 -18.16
CA ASN A 40 5.92 -0.30 -18.95
C ASN A 40 4.93 -0.06 -20.10
N THR A 41 3.92 0.78 -19.85
CA THR A 41 2.94 1.25 -20.82
C THR A 41 2.82 2.76 -20.74
N GLU A 42 2.34 3.43 -21.79
CA GLU A 42 2.04 4.87 -21.74
C GLU A 42 1.04 5.20 -20.62
N TRP A 43 0.12 4.29 -20.34
CA TRP A 43 -0.87 4.46 -19.28
C TRP A 43 -0.20 4.45 -17.90
N SER A 44 0.70 3.49 -17.65
CA SER A 44 1.46 3.42 -16.39
C SER A 44 2.33 4.64 -16.18
N GLN A 45 3.01 5.12 -17.22
CA GLN A 45 3.82 6.34 -17.13
C GLN A 45 2.96 7.55 -16.75
N LYS A 46 1.80 7.73 -17.40
CA LYS A 46 0.83 8.79 -17.06
C LYS A 46 0.32 8.67 -15.62
N PHE A 47 0.02 7.45 -15.16
CA PHE A 47 -0.37 7.19 -13.78
C PHE A 47 0.75 7.62 -12.81
N LEU A 48 2.00 7.19 -13.04
CA LEU A 48 3.12 7.52 -12.15
C LEU A 48 3.44 9.01 -12.13
N HIS A 49 3.36 9.70 -13.26
CA HIS A 49 3.50 11.16 -13.31
C HIS A 49 2.38 11.87 -12.52
N GLY A 50 1.13 11.42 -12.67
CA GLY A 50 0.01 11.98 -11.92
C GLY A 50 0.12 11.71 -10.42
N PHE A 51 0.57 10.52 -10.03
CA PHE A 51 0.82 10.16 -8.64
C PHE A 51 1.96 11.01 -8.04
N ALA A 52 3.08 11.17 -8.75
CA ALA A 52 4.18 12.02 -8.32
C ALA A 52 3.75 13.48 -8.15
N ASN A 53 2.97 14.02 -9.10
CA ASN A 53 2.44 15.37 -9.02
C ASN A 53 1.45 15.58 -7.87
N TYR A 54 0.91 14.50 -7.28
CA TYR A 54 0.04 14.59 -6.11
C TYR A 54 0.75 15.18 -4.89
N GLU A 55 2.10 15.11 -4.83
CA GLU A 55 2.89 15.73 -3.77
C GLU A 55 2.51 17.20 -3.53
N GLN A 56 2.20 17.94 -4.61
CA GLN A 56 1.81 19.36 -4.55
C GLN A 56 0.40 19.59 -3.95
N ARG A 57 -0.40 18.54 -3.81
CA ARG A 57 -1.79 18.56 -3.32
C ARG A 57 -1.94 17.91 -1.95
N LEU A 58 -0.85 17.48 -1.32
CA LEU A 58 -0.86 16.94 0.03
C LEU A 58 -1.39 18.00 1.02
N PRO A 59 -2.22 17.59 1.99
CA PRO A 59 -2.67 18.52 3.02
C PRO A 59 -1.50 18.87 3.94
N LYS A 60 -1.56 20.05 4.58
CA LYS A 60 -0.57 20.51 5.56
C LYS A 60 -0.65 19.77 6.92
N SER A 61 -1.57 18.82 7.04
CA SER A 61 -1.84 17.98 8.21
C SER A 61 -0.96 16.72 8.21
N PHE A 62 -1.11 15.82 9.18
CA PHE A 62 -0.42 14.53 9.15
C PHE A 62 -0.98 13.66 8.01
N HIS A 63 -0.17 13.38 6.98
CA HIS A 63 -0.71 12.90 5.70
C HIS A 63 -0.12 11.58 5.19
N GLY A 64 0.82 10.95 5.90
CA GLY A 64 1.35 9.63 5.49
C GLY A 64 2.05 9.59 4.12
N THR A 65 2.58 10.73 3.67
CA THR A 65 3.36 10.89 2.42
C THR A 65 2.66 10.28 1.18
N ASP A 66 3.42 9.53 0.38
CA ASP A 66 3.01 8.76 -0.79
C ASP A 66 1.88 7.76 -0.50
N ASN A 67 1.88 7.08 0.65
CA ASN A 67 0.81 6.14 1.00
C ASN A 67 -0.54 6.87 1.13
N GLY A 68 -0.57 8.01 1.81
CA GLY A 68 -1.78 8.83 1.89
C GLY A 68 -2.19 9.39 0.53
N ALA A 69 -1.24 9.91 -0.26
CA ALA A 69 -1.52 10.40 -1.61
C ALA A 69 -2.12 9.33 -2.53
N LEU A 70 -1.63 8.08 -2.45
CA LEU A 70 -2.05 6.99 -3.31
C LEU A 70 -3.55 6.70 -3.20
N HIS A 71 -4.10 6.77 -1.99
CA HIS A 71 -5.51 6.48 -1.71
C HIS A 71 -6.42 7.47 -2.44
N VAL A 72 -6.23 8.77 -2.21
CA VAL A 72 -7.04 9.81 -2.86
C VAL A 72 -6.78 9.85 -4.36
N TYR A 73 -5.54 9.63 -4.81
CA TYR A 73 -5.24 9.60 -6.25
C TYR A 73 -5.98 8.46 -6.97
N ILE A 74 -5.99 7.26 -6.41
CA ILE A 74 -6.78 6.13 -6.95
C ILE A 74 -8.27 6.47 -6.90
N ALA A 75 -8.77 7.04 -5.81
CA ALA A 75 -10.18 7.41 -5.71
C ALA A 75 -10.60 8.45 -6.76
N GLU A 76 -9.79 9.47 -7.02
CA GLU A 76 -10.02 10.49 -8.06
C GLU A 76 -10.01 9.90 -9.48
N LEU A 77 -9.25 8.83 -9.72
CA LEU A 77 -9.23 8.14 -11.00
C LEU A 77 -10.47 7.28 -11.23
N LEU A 78 -11.03 6.71 -10.17
CA LEU A 78 -12.11 5.72 -10.24
C LEU A 78 -13.51 6.32 -10.06
N LEU A 79 -13.63 7.36 -9.22
CA LEU A 79 -14.91 7.91 -8.83
C LEU A 79 -15.27 9.17 -9.63
N PRO A 80 -16.57 9.47 -9.81
CA PRO A 80 -16.99 10.74 -10.37
C PRO A 80 -16.49 11.92 -9.54
N LYS A 81 -16.15 13.04 -10.20
CA LYS A 81 -15.64 14.26 -9.52
C LYS A 81 -16.53 14.77 -8.38
N ASN A 82 -17.84 14.55 -8.45
CA ASN A 82 -18.81 14.99 -7.45
C ASN A 82 -19.21 13.89 -6.45
N HIS A 83 -18.40 12.83 -6.30
CA HIS A 83 -18.70 11.75 -5.38
C HIS A 83 -18.71 12.26 -3.93
N THR A 84 -19.88 12.25 -3.29
CA THR A 84 -20.07 12.80 -1.94
C THR A 84 -19.22 12.12 -0.89
N GLY A 85 -19.03 10.80 -1.00
CA GLY A 85 -18.16 10.03 -0.11
C GLY A 85 -16.68 10.43 -0.20
N LEU A 86 -16.21 10.85 -1.39
CA LEU A 86 -14.82 11.27 -1.55
C LEU A 86 -14.54 12.57 -0.81
N ARG A 87 -15.48 13.52 -0.86
CA ARG A 87 -15.38 14.79 -0.11
C ARG A 87 -15.22 14.53 1.39
N LEU A 88 -16.01 13.62 1.95
CA LEU A 88 -15.91 13.25 3.37
C LEU A 88 -14.53 12.67 3.71
N CYS A 89 -14.03 11.73 2.92
CA CYS A 89 -12.71 11.14 3.18
C CYS A 89 -11.58 12.17 3.08
N VAL A 90 -11.63 13.07 2.10
CA VAL A 90 -10.65 14.16 1.94
C VAL A 90 -10.71 15.15 3.11
N GLU A 91 -11.88 15.42 3.67
CA GLU A 91 -12.02 16.24 4.89
C GLU A 91 -11.35 15.59 6.11
N ILE A 92 -11.46 14.26 6.27
CA ILE A 92 -10.76 13.50 7.31
C ILE A 92 -9.24 13.62 7.09
N TYR A 93 -8.78 13.42 5.85
CA TYR A 93 -7.37 13.51 5.49
C TYR A 93 -6.77 14.88 5.81
N ALA A 94 -7.48 15.95 5.44
CA ALA A 94 -7.05 17.34 5.66
C ALA A 94 -6.97 17.73 7.15
N LYS A 95 -7.63 16.99 8.05
CA LYS A 95 -7.67 17.23 9.50
C LYS A 95 -6.84 16.24 10.31
N SER A 96 -6.23 15.26 9.64
CA SER A 96 -5.48 14.17 10.27
C SER A 96 -4.33 14.67 11.15
N LYS A 97 -4.22 14.14 12.37
CA LYS A 97 -3.20 14.54 13.36
C LYS A 97 -2.18 13.45 13.63
N GLY A 98 -2.40 12.24 13.12
CA GLY A 98 -1.53 11.08 13.35
C GLY A 98 -2.05 9.83 12.65
N TYR A 99 -1.42 8.70 12.96
CA TYR A 99 -1.73 7.42 12.30
C TYR A 99 -3.19 6.96 12.49
N GLY A 100 -3.82 7.24 13.64
CA GLY A 100 -5.23 6.87 13.85
C GLY A 100 -6.18 7.56 12.87
N ASP A 101 -6.02 8.88 12.68
CA ASP A 101 -6.82 9.64 11.71
C ASP A 101 -6.47 9.25 10.27
N LEU A 102 -5.20 8.95 9.99
CA LEU A 102 -4.75 8.48 8.69
C LEU A 102 -5.39 7.13 8.34
N PHE A 103 -5.43 6.18 9.29
CA PHE A 103 -6.06 4.87 9.08
C PHE A 103 -7.57 5.00 8.90
N LEU A 104 -8.23 5.95 9.59
CA LEU A 104 -9.63 6.27 9.37
C LEU A 104 -9.86 6.81 7.96
N TYR A 105 -8.97 7.68 7.48
CA TYR A 105 -8.99 8.17 6.10
C TYR A 105 -8.80 7.04 5.07
N GLU A 106 -7.80 6.18 5.26
CA GLU A 106 -7.53 5.02 4.41
C GLU A 106 -8.77 4.11 4.34
N ALA A 107 -9.36 3.78 5.49
CA ALA A 107 -10.57 2.98 5.60
C ALA A 107 -11.76 3.64 4.88
N CYS A 108 -11.92 4.97 5.02
CA CYS A 108 -12.94 5.74 4.31
C CYS A 108 -12.78 5.61 2.80
N ILE A 109 -11.56 5.77 2.27
CA ILE A 109 -11.28 5.62 0.84
C ILE A 109 -11.56 4.19 0.37
N ARG A 110 -11.05 3.17 1.09
CA ARG A 110 -11.29 1.76 0.73
C ARG A 110 -12.77 1.42 0.76
N HIS A 111 -13.54 2.00 1.66
CA HIS A 111 -15.00 1.82 1.70
C HIS A 111 -15.69 2.36 0.44
N ILE A 112 -15.35 3.58 0.00
CA ILE A 112 -16.03 4.21 -1.14
C ILE A 112 -15.59 3.67 -2.52
N ILE A 113 -14.34 3.18 -2.66
CA ILE A 113 -13.90 2.54 -3.91
C ILE A 113 -14.30 1.05 -3.95
N GLY A 114 -14.72 0.47 -2.82
CA GLY A 114 -15.05 -0.95 -2.70
C GLY A 114 -13.81 -1.85 -2.58
N ASP A 115 -14.02 -3.15 -2.40
CA ASP A 115 -12.96 -4.15 -2.33
C ASP A 115 -12.98 -5.04 -3.57
N HIS A 116 -12.34 -4.57 -4.64
CA HIS A 116 -12.24 -5.28 -5.90
C HIS A 116 -10.79 -5.65 -6.17
N LEU A 117 -10.57 -6.85 -6.71
CA LEU A 117 -9.23 -7.28 -7.13
C LEU A 117 -8.69 -6.41 -8.28
N TYR A 118 -9.57 -5.92 -9.16
CA TYR A 118 -9.21 -5.10 -10.32
C TYR A 118 -10.05 -3.82 -10.40
N TYR A 119 -9.37 -2.72 -10.70
CA TYR A 119 -9.94 -1.40 -11.02
C TYR A 119 -9.44 -0.98 -12.40
N GLY A 120 -10.03 -1.57 -13.43
CA GLY A 120 -9.55 -1.44 -14.80
C GLY A 120 -8.14 -2.01 -14.94
N LYS A 121 -7.15 -1.13 -15.11
CA LYS A 121 -5.73 -1.47 -15.29
C LYS A 121 -4.94 -1.63 -13.99
N ILE A 122 -5.55 -1.30 -12.86
CA ILE A 122 -4.94 -1.45 -11.53
C ILE A 122 -5.42 -2.76 -10.92
N LYS A 123 -4.50 -3.54 -10.35
CA LYS A 123 -4.82 -4.68 -9.49
C LYS A 123 -4.40 -4.37 -8.06
N ILE A 124 -5.25 -4.67 -7.08
CA ILE A 124 -4.91 -4.55 -5.66
C ILE A 124 -5.02 -5.95 -5.04
N LEU A 125 -3.88 -6.51 -4.67
CA LEU A 125 -3.84 -7.82 -4.03
C LEU A 125 -4.38 -7.74 -2.60
N PRO A 126 -5.27 -8.66 -2.19
CA PRO A 126 -5.74 -8.74 -0.81
C PRO A 126 -4.62 -8.92 0.21
N LYS A 127 -4.97 -8.74 1.49
CA LYS A 127 -4.04 -8.94 2.60
C LYS A 127 -3.50 -10.38 2.61
N GLY A 128 -2.19 -10.52 2.84
CA GLY A 128 -1.54 -11.82 3.02
C GLY A 128 -1.31 -12.63 1.74
N VAL A 129 -1.62 -12.06 0.55
CA VAL A 129 -1.34 -12.72 -0.73
C VAL A 129 -0.31 -11.97 -1.60
N ALA A 130 0.23 -10.86 -1.11
CA ALA A 130 1.25 -10.08 -1.80
C ALA A 130 2.67 -10.63 -1.57
N TRP A 131 3.65 -10.07 -2.29
CA TRP A 131 5.07 -10.47 -2.17
C TRP A 131 5.77 -9.92 -0.93
N THR A 132 5.17 -8.92 -0.26
CA THR A 132 5.76 -8.24 0.89
C THR A 132 4.78 -8.15 2.05
N ARG A 133 5.29 -8.31 3.27
CA ARG A 133 4.62 -7.88 4.51
C ARG A 133 5.59 -7.27 5.50
N ASP A 134 5.08 -6.57 6.50
CA ASP A 134 5.89 -6.03 7.59
C ASP A 134 6.46 -7.14 8.49
N ASN A 135 7.71 -6.97 8.92
CA ASN A 135 8.46 -7.93 9.72
C ASN A 135 7.85 -8.15 11.12
N TRP A 136 7.42 -7.08 11.78
CA TRP A 136 7.00 -7.09 13.18
C TRP A 136 5.74 -7.93 13.43
N ILE A 137 4.94 -8.19 12.39
CA ILE A 137 3.71 -9.02 12.47
C ILE A 137 4.03 -10.43 12.96
N THR A 138 5.22 -10.95 12.64
CA THR A 138 5.64 -12.31 12.99
C THR A 138 7.01 -12.30 13.68
N ASN A 139 7.38 -11.21 14.36
CA ASN A 139 8.70 -11.05 14.97
C ASN A 139 9.87 -11.41 14.02
N SER A 140 9.77 -10.99 12.75
CA SER A 140 10.72 -11.30 11.66
C SER A 140 10.86 -12.78 11.25
N PHE A 141 10.10 -13.71 11.82
CA PHE A 141 10.00 -15.07 11.27
C PHE A 141 9.35 -15.03 9.89
N TRP A 142 9.80 -15.89 8.98
CA TRP A 142 9.24 -16.02 7.64
C TRP A 142 8.86 -17.48 7.33
N ASN A 143 7.87 -17.64 6.46
CA ASN A 143 7.32 -18.91 6.03
C ASN A 143 7.80 -19.23 4.61
N LYS A 144 8.44 -20.39 4.43
CA LYS A 144 9.01 -20.83 3.15
C LYS A 144 8.00 -20.99 2.01
N GLU A 145 6.74 -21.23 2.32
CA GLU A 145 5.69 -21.46 1.33
C GLU A 145 5.02 -20.16 0.87
N ARG A 146 5.12 -19.09 1.66
CA ARG A 146 4.36 -17.84 1.46
C ARG A 146 5.22 -16.61 1.27
N ASP A 147 6.21 -16.41 2.13
CA ASP A 147 6.93 -15.15 2.19
C ASP A 147 8.01 -15.07 1.11
N PHE A 148 8.14 -13.89 0.49
CA PHE A 148 9.19 -13.58 -0.47
C PHE A 148 10.04 -12.39 0.00
N PHE A 149 9.42 -11.23 0.19
CA PHE A 149 10.03 -10.04 0.78
C PHE A 149 9.50 -9.76 2.18
N ILE A 150 10.39 -9.20 3.01
CA ILE A 150 10.01 -8.59 4.29
C ILE A 150 10.33 -7.09 4.27
N HIS A 151 9.33 -6.30 4.66
CA HIS A 151 9.42 -4.86 4.90
C HIS A 151 9.65 -4.57 6.39
N GLY A 152 10.11 -3.36 6.72
CA GLY A 152 10.18 -2.91 8.12
C GLY A 152 11.48 -3.23 8.85
N TRP A 153 12.52 -3.74 8.19
CA TRP A 153 13.86 -3.77 8.78
C TRP A 153 14.45 -2.37 8.82
N LYS A 154 14.42 -1.75 10.01
CA LYS A 154 14.98 -0.43 10.30
C LYS A 154 16.03 -0.58 11.38
N ASP A 155 17.21 0.02 11.20
CA ASP A 155 18.32 -0.08 12.16
C ASP A 155 17.91 0.34 13.58
N LYS A 156 17.09 1.39 13.69
CA LYS A 156 16.56 1.89 14.97
C LYS A 156 15.61 0.93 15.70
N GLN A 157 15.20 -0.16 15.06
CA GLN A 157 14.29 -1.18 15.60
C GLN A 157 15.01 -2.51 15.85
N LEU A 158 16.32 -2.59 15.63
CA LEU A 158 17.10 -3.79 15.94
C LEU A 158 17.08 -4.03 17.46
N GLN A 159 16.62 -5.21 17.85
CA GLN A 159 16.68 -5.69 19.23
C GLN A 159 17.71 -6.80 19.33
N ALA A 160 18.57 -6.72 20.35
CA ALA A 160 19.46 -7.81 20.71
C ALA A 160 18.71 -8.77 21.64
N TYR A 161 18.60 -10.02 21.25
CA TYR A 161 18.05 -11.07 22.10
C TYR A 161 19.19 -11.93 22.66
N SER A 162 19.19 -12.14 23.98
CA SER A 162 20.17 -13.00 24.67
C SER A 162 19.88 -14.50 24.51
N SER A 163 18.70 -14.84 23.98
CA SER A 163 18.26 -16.20 23.65
C SER A 163 17.35 -16.12 22.41
N ILE A 164 17.09 -17.25 21.76
CA ILE A 164 16.13 -17.29 20.65
C ILE A 164 14.76 -16.85 21.19
N PRO A 165 14.17 -15.74 20.72
CA PRO A 165 12.88 -15.31 21.20
C PRO A 165 11.84 -16.37 20.83
N VAL A 166 11.28 -17.01 21.86
CA VAL A 166 10.20 -17.98 21.71
C VAL A 166 8.91 -17.18 21.55
N LEU A 167 8.10 -17.55 20.56
CA LEU A 167 6.78 -16.96 20.30
C LEU A 167 5.80 -17.24 21.44
#